data_AF-A0A851TD81-F1
#
_entry.id   AF-A0A851TD81-F1
#
_cell.length_a   1.000
_cell.length_b   1.000
_cell.length_c   1.000
_cell.angle_alpha   90.00
_cell.angle_beta   90.00
_cell.angle_gamma   90.00
#
_symmetry.space_group_name_H-M   'P 1'
#
loop_
_entity.id
_entity.type
_entity.pdbx_description
1 polymer ?
#
loop_
_entity_poly.entity_id
_entity_poly.type
_entity_poly.pdbx_seq_one_letter_code
_entity_poly.pdbx_strand_id
1 'polypeptide(L)'
;RVSSVLNRDVKQFGKKNMFDASEETCWNSDQGPVQWVALDFPRTVKVSRLHVQFQGGFSSRLCTLEGCRTGEELAKISKLYPEDSNALQISFGTNSLAQGFQVQETVLDKLKITFENGTDFFGRIVIYHLRVLGERL
;
A
#
# COMPACT_ATOMS: atom_id res chain seq x y z
N ARG A 1 10.56 1.12 -0.98
CA ARG A 1 11.04 -0.22 -1.38
C ARG A 1 9.83 -1.12 -1.67
N VAL A 2 10.02 -2.23 -2.40
CA VAL A 2 8.97 -3.23 -2.67
C VAL A 2 9.54 -4.64 -2.53
N SER A 3 8.68 -5.64 -2.30
CA SER A 3 9.06 -7.06 -2.18
C SER A 3 9.73 -7.60 -3.44
N SER A 4 9.11 -7.38 -4.59
CA SER A 4 9.49 -7.96 -5.88
C SER A 4 8.98 -7.10 -7.04
N VAL A 5 9.43 -7.44 -8.26
CA VAL A 5 8.93 -6.86 -9.51
C VAL A 5 8.84 -8.01 -10.52
N LEU A 6 7.71 -8.13 -11.21
CA LEU A 6 7.47 -9.18 -12.20
C LEU A 6 8.62 -9.27 -13.21
N ASN A 7 9.20 -10.46 -13.37
CA ASN A 7 10.34 -10.72 -14.27
C ASN A 7 11.57 -9.83 -14.05
N ARG A 8 11.65 -9.14 -12.89
CA ARG A 8 12.65 -8.10 -12.61
C ARG A 8 12.61 -6.93 -13.60
N ASP A 9 11.51 -6.75 -14.33
CA ASP A 9 11.36 -5.64 -15.29
C ASP A 9 10.97 -4.35 -14.56
N VAL A 10 12.00 -3.70 -14.00
CA VAL A 10 11.85 -2.44 -13.28
C VAL A 10 11.44 -1.28 -14.21
N LYS A 11 11.65 -1.41 -15.53
CA LYS A 11 11.26 -0.35 -16.49
C LYS A 11 9.75 -0.36 -16.68
N GLN A 12 9.17 -1.53 -16.89
CA GLN A 12 7.73 -1.65 -17.16
C GLN A 12 6.88 -1.72 -15.89
N PHE A 13 7.35 -2.41 -14.85
CA PHE A 13 6.57 -2.75 -13.66
C PHE A 13 7.14 -2.20 -12.35
N GLY A 14 7.98 -1.17 -12.44
CA GLY A 14 8.73 -0.65 -11.29
C GLY A 14 7.86 0.06 -10.26
N LYS A 15 8.31 0.04 -9.00
CA LYS A 15 7.67 0.75 -7.87
C LYS A 15 7.43 2.25 -8.08
N LYS A 16 8.14 2.90 -9.00
CA LYS A 16 7.97 4.34 -9.30
C LYS A 16 6.61 4.59 -9.96
N ASN A 17 6.10 3.61 -10.69
CA ASN A 17 4.86 3.71 -11.44
C ASN A 17 3.65 3.93 -10.53
N MET A 18 3.68 3.44 -9.30
CA MET A 18 2.63 3.73 -8.31
C MET A 18 2.44 5.23 -8.01
N PHE A 19 3.41 6.08 -8.38
CA PHE A 19 3.46 7.50 -8.02
C PHE A 19 3.57 8.43 -9.23
N ASP A 20 3.56 7.92 -10.46
CA ASP A 20 3.74 8.74 -11.67
C ASP A 20 2.44 9.36 -12.21
N ALA A 21 1.30 9.01 -11.61
CA ALA A 21 -0.05 9.45 -11.99
C ALA A 21 -0.49 9.03 -13.41
N SER A 22 0.16 8.02 -13.99
CA SER A 22 -0.24 7.43 -15.26
C SER A 22 -1.19 6.26 -15.04
N GLU A 23 -2.28 6.23 -15.82
CA GLU A 23 -3.27 5.14 -15.79
C GLU A 23 -2.77 3.87 -16.50
N GLU A 24 -1.67 3.97 -17.24
CA GLU A 24 -1.11 2.90 -18.09
C GLU A 24 0.06 2.16 -17.45
N THR A 25 0.61 2.70 -16.35
CA THR A 25 1.80 2.17 -15.70
C THR A 25 1.46 1.71 -14.29
N CYS A 26 2.05 0.58 -13.89
CA CYS A 26 1.79 0.00 -12.58
C CYS A 26 3.06 -0.57 -11.94
N TRP A 27 3.01 -0.76 -10.64
CA TRP A 27 3.86 -1.76 -10.01
C TRP A 27 3.17 -3.12 -10.11
N ASN A 28 3.90 -4.12 -10.59
CA ASN A 28 3.45 -5.50 -10.65
C ASN A 28 4.44 -6.36 -9.88
N SER A 29 4.01 -6.99 -8.79
CA SER A 29 4.85 -7.90 -8.04
C SER A 29 5.11 -9.19 -8.81
N ASP A 30 6.20 -9.88 -8.49
CA ASP A 30 6.32 -11.28 -8.89
C ASP A 30 5.39 -12.16 -8.02
N GLN A 31 5.28 -13.45 -8.36
CA GLN A 31 4.52 -14.42 -7.58
C GLN A 31 5.04 -14.57 -6.15
N GLY A 32 4.14 -14.85 -5.22
CA GLY A 32 4.49 -15.12 -3.83
C GLY A 32 3.32 -14.95 -2.87
N PRO A 33 3.36 -15.60 -1.69
CA PRO A 33 2.24 -15.62 -0.75
C PRO A 33 2.01 -14.26 -0.04
N VAL A 34 3.04 -13.43 0.02
CA VAL A 34 3.02 -12.12 0.68
C VAL A 34 3.84 -11.14 -0.16
N GLN A 35 3.25 -9.99 -0.45
CA GLN A 35 3.92 -8.87 -1.11
C GLN A 35 3.94 -7.67 -0.19
N TRP A 36 4.83 -6.71 -0.42
CA TRP A 36 4.85 -5.50 0.41
C TRP A 36 5.42 -4.29 -0.31
N VAL A 37 4.97 -3.12 0.13
CA VAL A 37 5.52 -1.81 -0.20
C VAL A 37 5.98 -1.16 1.10
N ALA A 38 7.18 -0.60 1.12
CA ALA A 38 7.70 0.17 2.26
C ALA A 38 8.07 1.59 1.81
N LEU A 39 7.70 2.57 2.61
CA LEU A 39 7.91 3.99 2.36
C LEU A 39 8.75 4.53 3.51
N ASP A 40 9.87 5.13 3.14
CA ASP A 40 10.73 5.88 4.06
C ASP A 40 10.46 7.37 3.80
N PHE A 41 9.93 8.06 4.80
CA PHE A 41 9.64 9.49 4.67
C PHE A 41 10.92 10.30 4.94
N PRO A 42 11.16 11.39 4.20
CA PRO A 42 12.35 12.23 4.41
C PRO A 42 12.32 13.00 5.74
N ARG A 43 11.16 13.03 6.40
CA ARG A 43 10.93 13.58 7.72
C ARG A 43 9.73 12.88 8.35
N THR A 44 9.54 13.12 9.64
CA THR A 44 8.36 12.68 10.37
C THR A 44 7.08 13.21 9.74
N VAL A 45 6.13 12.31 9.60
CA VAL A 45 4.78 12.63 9.13
C VAL A 45 3.76 12.01 10.08
N LYS A 46 2.58 12.60 10.10
CA LYS A 46 1.38 11.96 10.65
C LYS A 46 0.52 11.49 9.49
N VAL A 47 0.45 10.19 9.30
CA VAL A 47 -0.37 9.57 8.25
C VAL A 47 -1.82 9.50 8.73
N SER A 48 -2.77 9.87 7.87
CA SER A 48 -4.21 9.81 8.18
C SER A 48 -5.05 9.17 7.08
N ARG A 49 -4.56 9.09 5.83
CA ARG A 49 -5.27 8.39 4.74
C ARG A 49 -4.31 7.65 3.81
N LEU A 50 -4.80 6.55 3.26
CA LEU A 50 -4.19 5.74 2.23
C LEU A 50 -5.14 5.69 1.04
N HIS A 51 -4.65 6.05 -0.14
CA HIS A 51 -5.35 5.79 -1.40
C HIS A 51 -4.61 4.68 -2.13
N VAL A 52 -5.34 3.68 -2.59
CA VAL A 52 -4.76 2.57 -3.38
C VAL A 52 -5.71 2.22 -4.52
N GLN A 53 -5.15 2.01 -5.70
CA GLN A 53 -5.88 1.48 -6.85
C GLN A 53 -5.19 0.20 -7.31
N PHE A 54 -5.88 -0.91 -7.16
CA PHE A 54 -5.44 -2.21 -7.65
C PHE A 54 -5.89 -2.43 -9.08
N GLN A 55 -5.30 -3.42 -9.74
CA GLN A 55 -5.97 -4.11 -10.85
C GLN A 55 -6.93 -5.16 -10.29
N GLY A 56 -8.15 -5.22 -10.80
CA GLY A 56 -9.10 -6.28 -10.49
C GLY A 56 -8.53 -7.65 -10.87
N GLY A 57 -8.69 -8.62 -9.98
CA GLY A 57 -8.09 -9.95 -10.03
C GLY A 57 -6.66 -10.01 -9.48
N PHE A 58 -6.06 -8.89 -9.08
CA PHE A 58 -4.68 -8.78 -8.57
C PHE A 58 -4.60 -7.89 -7.32
N SER A 59 -5.67 -7.88 -6.53
CA SER A 59 -5.75 -7.12 -5.28
C SER A 59 -5.33 -7.98 -4.08
N SER A 60 -5.34 -7.36 -2.91
CA SER A 60 -5.11 -8.03 -1.63
C SER A 60 -6.44 -8.21 -0.89
N ARG A 61 -6.67 -9.35 -0.23
CA ARG A 61 -7.83 -9.47 0.68
C ARG A 61 -7.56 -8.89 2.07
N LEU A 62 -6.30 -8.81 2.47
CA LEU A 62 -5.86 -8.20 3.72
C LEU A 62 -4.62 -7.35 3.48
N CYS A 63 -4.63 -6.10 3.93
CA CYS A 63 -3.46 -5.26 4.02
C CYS A 63 -3.14 -5.00 5.49
N THR A 64 -1.94 -5.32 5.93
CA THR A 64 -1.44 -4.96 7.26
C THR A 64 -0.53 -3.73 7.15
N LEU A 65 -0.88 -2.66 7.85
CA LEU A 65 -0.08 -1.44 7.95
C LEU A 65 0.77 -1.50 9.21
N GLU A 66 2.06 -1.27 9.06
CA GLU A 66 3.03 -1.21 10.14
C GLU A 66 3.87 0.06 9.99
N GLY A 67 4.28 0.69 11.08
CA GLY A 67 5.14 1.87 11.04
C GLY A 67 5.99 2.02 12.29
N CYS A 68 6.99 2.88 12.20
CA CYS A 68 7.91 3.17 13.30
C CYS A 68 8.55 4.55 13.18
N ARG A 69 9.10 5.05 14.28
CA ARG A 69 10.08 6.14 14.26
C ARG A 69 11.47 5.61 13.92
N THR A 70 12.36 6.53 13.57
CA THR A 70 13.77 6.23 13.33
C THR A 70 14.41 5.62 14.57
N GLY A 71 14.94 4.41 14.43
CA GLY A 71 15.55 3.65 15.53
C GLY A 71 14.59 2.69 16.25
N GLU A 72 13.30 2.69 15.90
CA GLU A 72 12.30 1.77 16.45
C GLU A 72 11.99 0.60 15.51
N GLU A 73 11.50 -0.48 16.10
CA GLU A 73 10.93 -1.62 15.37
C GLU A 73 9.56 -1.28 14.78
N LEU A 74 9.21 -1.93 13.66
CA LEU A 74 7.90 -1.76 13.03
C LEU A 74 6.80 -2.28 13.96
N ALA A 75 5.83 -1.41 14.27
CA ALA A 75 4.65 -1.74 15.05
C ALA A 75 3.40 -1.72 14.16
N LYS A 76 2.46 -2.64 14.43
CA LYS A 76 1.19 -2.70 13.70
C LYS A 76 0.34 -1.47 14.00
N ILE A 77 -0.18 -0.86 12.94
CA ILE A 77 -1.07 0.31 12.96
C ILE A 77 -2.50 -0.12 12.72
N SER A 78 -2.77 -0.78 11.59
CA SER A 78 -4.14 -1.12 11.19
C SER A 78 -4.16 -2.31 10.23
N LYS A 79 -5.35 -2.90 10.09
CA LYS A 79 -5.66 -3.87 9.05
C LYS A 79 -6.71 -3.26 8.13
N LEU A 80 -6.51 -3.39 6.83
CA LEU A 80 -7.43 -2.94 5.80
C LEU A 80 -7.87 -4.14 4.95
N TYR A 81 -9.09 -4.10 4.45
CA TYR A 81 -9.67 -5.14 3.61
C TYR A 81 -10.16 -4.49 2.31
N PRO A 82 -9.27 -4.27 1.33
CA PRO A 82 -9.67 -3.65 0.08
C PRO A 82 -10.53 -4.61 -0.76
N GLU A 83 -11.36 -4.01 -1.61
CA GLU A 83 -12.15 -4.74 -2.59
C GLU A 83 -11.28 -5.18 -3.77
N ASP A 84 -11.68 -6.27 -4.42
CA ASP A 84 -11.09 -6.70 -5.69
C ASP A 84 -11.70 -5.94 -6.87
N SER A 85 -11.22 -4.72 -7.08
CA SER A 85 -11.74 -3.84 -8.11
C SER A 85 -10.66 -2.92 -8.69
N ASN A 86 -10.93 -2.36 -9.87
CA ASN A 86 -10.11 -1.32 -10.50
C ASN A 86 -10.38 0.09 -9.93
N ALA A 87 -11.30 0.21 -8.96
CA ALA A 87 -11.67 1.51 -8.41
C ALA A 87 -10.56 2.03 -7.47
N LEU A 88 -10.37 3.35 -7.45
CA LEU A 88 -9.55 3.98 -6.42
C LEU A 88 -10.24 3.82 -5.06
N GLN A 89 -9.57 3.15 -4.13
CA GLN A 89 -10.06 2.93 -2.77
C GLN A 89 -9.36 3.90 -1.82
N ILE A 90 -10.15 4.61 -1.02
CA ILE A 90 -9.69 5.67 -0.12
C ILE A 90 -9.98 5.25 1.30
N SER A 91 -8.95 5.21 2.15
CA SER A 91 -9.15 4.98 3.56
C SER A 91 -9.63 6.22 4.26
N PHE A 92 -10.60 6.06 5.14
CA PHE A 92 -11.08 7.13 6.01
C PHE A 92 -10.45 7.01 7.40
N GLY A 93 -10.36 8.14 8.11
CA GLY A 93 -9.91 8.13 9.50
C GLY A 93 -10.92 7.41 10.40
N THR A 94 -10.46 6.89 11.53
CA THR A 94 -11.25 6.11 12.51
C THR A 94 -12.45 6.87 13.10
N ASN A 95 -12.50 8.19 12.93
CA ASN A 95 -13.63 9.03 13.37
C ASN A 95 -14.76 9.10 12.33
N SER A 96 -14.65 8.36 11.21
CA SER A 96 -15.66 8.31 10.16
C SER A 96 -16.71 7.22 10.45
N LEU A 97 -17.98 7.53 10.18
CA LEU A 97 -19.10 6.58 10.26
C LEU A 97 -19.07 5.54 9.12
N ALA A 98 -18.17 5.69 8.14
CA ALA A 98 -17.99 4.71 7.07
C ALA A 98 -17.34 3.43 7.62
N GLN A 99 -18.10 2.33 7.59
CA GLN A 99 -17.63 0.98 7.85
C GLN A 99 -16.76 0.52 6.67
N GLY A 100 -15.55 0.02 6.95
CA GLY A 100 -14.65 -0.52 5.94
C GLY A 100 -13.49 0.40 5.57
N PHE A 101 -12.29 -0.16 5.45
CA PHE A 101 -11.05 0.49 5.02
C PHE A 101 -10.68 1.75 5.85
N GLN A 102 -10.42 1.59 7.15
CA GLN A 102 -10.06 2.69 8.05
C GLN A 102 -8.59 2.67 8.46
N VAL A 103 -7.93 3.83 8.42
CA VAL A 103 -6.54 3.99 8.89
C VAL A 103 -6.53 4.76 10.21
N GLN A 104 -5.84 4.20 11.21
CA GLN A 104 -5.54 4.90 12.45
C GLN A 104 -4.48 5.98 12.19
N GLU A 105 -4.78 7.22 12.59
CA GLU A 105 -3.81 8.31 12.48
C GLU A 105 -2.55 7.98 13.28
N THR A 106 -1.40 8.00 12.62
CA THR A 106 -0.14 7.55 13.23
C THR A 106 1.03 8.43 12.82
N VAL A 107 1.84 8.84 13.81
CA VAL A 107 3.09 9.55 13.60
C VAL A 107 4.22 8.56 13.36
N LEU A 108 4.90 8.67 12.23
CA LEU A 108 5.93 7.71 11.81
C LEU A 108 6.97 8.35 10.90
N ASP A 109 8.12 7.68 10.79
CA ASP A 109 9.17 7.97 9.80
C ASP A 109 9.19 6.92 8.68
N LYS A 110 8.68 5.71 8.95
CA LYS A 110 8.54 4.61 7.99
C LYS A 110 7.16 3.99 8.04
N LEU A 111 6.62 3.66 6.87
CA LEU A 111 5.37 2.92 6.72
C LEU A 111 5.61 1.69 5.84
N LYS A 112 5.19 0.52 6.30
CA LYS A 112 5.15 -0.71 5.52
C LYS A 112 3.71 -1.15 5.36
N ILE A 113 3.35 -1.50 4.13
CA ILE A 113 2.07 -2.08 3.74
C ILE A 113 2.36 -3.49 3.27
N THR A 114 1.84 -4.47 3.99
CA THR A 114 1.96 -5.89 3.66
C THR A 114 0.65 -6.38 3.07
N PHE A 115 0.70 -6.98 1.88
CA PHE A 115 -0.44 -7.52 1.13
C PHE A 115 -0.46 -9.04 1.31
N GLU A 116 -1.56 -9.55 1.86
CA GLU A 116 -1.77 -10.93 2.25
C GLU A 116 -3.04 -11.48 1.59
N ASN A 117 -3.08 -12.78 1.33
CA ASN A 117 -4.22 -13.47 0.75
C ASN A 117 -4.67 -12.85 -0.60
N GLY A 118 -3.71 -12.64 -1.50
CA GLY A 118 -3.95 -12.06 -2.83
C GLY A 118 -5.11 -12.74 -3.58
N THR A 119 -5.81 -11.97 -4.41
CA THR A 119 -6.93 -12.49 -5.20
C THR A 119 -6.46 -13.27 -6.44
N ASP A 120 -5.30 -12.91 -6.99
CA ASP A 120 -4.59 -13.69 -8.01
C ASP A 120 -4.13 -15.04 -7.45
N PHE A 121 -4.23 -16.09 -8.27
CA PHE A 121 -3.85 -17.45 -7.90
C PHE A 121 -2.38 -17.59 -7.48
N PHE A 122 -1.48 -16.79 -8.07
CA PHE A 122 -0.05 -16.82 -7.76
C PHE A 122 0.36 -15.80 -6.69
N GLY A 123 -0.61 -15.08 -6.10
CA GLY A 123 -0.39 -14.07 -5.08
C GLY A 123 0.29 -12.81 -5.61
N ARG A 124 0.18 -12.52 -6.91
CA ARG A 124 0.66 -11.25 -7.48
C ARG A 124 -0.24 -10.10 -7.06
N ILE A 125 0.38 -8.95 -6.88
CA ILE A 125 -0.29 -7.69 -6.59
C ILE A 125 0.06 -6.68 -7.68
N VAL A 126 -0.96 -6.02 -8.22
CA VAL A 126 -0.80 -4.95 -9.22
C VAL A 126 -1.41 -3.67 -8.68
N ILE A 127 -0.60 -2.61 -8.61
CA ILE A 127 -1.01 -1.28 -8.11
C ILE A 127 -0.67 -0.22 -9.14
N TYR A 128 -1.71 0.49 -9.62
CA TYR A 128 -1.56 1.65 -10.50
C TYR A 128 -1.25 2.91 -9.69
N HIS A 129 -1.98 3.13 -8.60
CA HIS A 129 -1.83 4.34 -7.79
C HIS A 129 -1.72 4.02 -6.32
N LEU A 130 -0.71 4.58 -5.66
CA LEU A 130 -0.55 4.56 -4.21
C LEU A 130 -0.30 5.98 -3.71
N ARG A 131 -1.14 6.48 -2.81
CA ARG A 131 -0.91 7.78 -2.14
C ARG A 131 -1.07 7.63 -0.64
N VAL A 132 -0.10 8.17 0.09
CA VAL A 132 -0.19 8.31 1.54
C VAL A 132 -0.38 9.79 1.84
N LEU A 133 -1.48 10.12 2.50
CA LEU A 133 -1.86 11.48 2.84
C LEU A 133 -1.84 11.68 4.36
N GLY A 134 -1.60 12.92 4.76
CA GLY A 134 -1.43 13.30 6.14
C GLY A 134 -0.78 14.67 6.24
N GLU A 135 -0.17 14.94 7.38
CA GLU A 135 0.54 16.17 7.67
C GLU A 135 2.03 15.93 7.93
N ARG A 136 2.81 16.96 7.65
CA ARG A 136 4.24 17.01 7.91
C ARG A 136 4.42 17.60 9.31
N LEU A 137 5.26 16.98 10.13
CA LEU A 137 5.64 17.49 11.45
C LEU A 137 7.01 18.17 11.42
#